data_AF-A0A150GCM1-F1
#
_entry.id   AF-A0A150GCM1-F1
#
_cell.length_a   1.000
_cell.length_b   1.000
_cell.length_c   1.000
_cell.angle_alpha   90.00
_cell.angle_beta   90.00
_cell.angle_gamma   90.00
#
_symmetry.space_group_name_H-M   'P 1'
#
loop_
_entity.id
_entity.type
_entity.pdbx_description
1 polymer ?
#
loop_
_entity_poly.entity_id
_entity_poly.type
_entity_poly.pdbx_seq_one_letter_code
_entity_poly.pdbx_strand_id
1 'polypeptide(L)'
;MPRDLRGSGRYPPQTRHAAFAFYSAVRLGDPEMLAKIMQVDPYFVTQDNGAGAPIHFAVTYRQLDMVHHLLNLGASVNQRDPRGLTPLHRAAHLAHLDGYLEIYELLLSRGADPSILSEDFDPYLSPGPKSPQQMAVDDPRVRAALQALEDKYASVPKVGGWRTWGRAGRVIFLFPGQGSQSVGMLSSAASLPAVAAMLETAKQVLGYDLLEICTKGPQSALDDTRVAQPALFVAGLAAVELLRQRDPRVVDSCAGCAGLSLGEYTALVFAGALSFEEGLRVVKARGEAMAAAAAAPPGSGARPHGMLSVVGLGDAALAGLAAEAEAGGPPGSVCRLANYLFPQGRVVSGHTDLLEDVARKARDAGALKAQMLLVSGAFHTSLMAPAREELMKALSTVQFKPPRMPVYSNVTAAPFPASSPGAASADPRDIPALLGRQLVEPVQWEATLAALLAPPAAGAGVAAAAASDVMMYELGPGQQIKAMVKRMSLDVWRRMGNVQP
;
A
#
# COMPACT_ATOMS: atom_id res chain seq x y z
N MET A 1 17.90 -18.10 3.43
CA MET A 1 17.84 -17.67 2.01
C MET A 1 16.51 -16.97 1.76
N PRO A 2 16.48 -15.78 1.12
CA PRO A 2 15.24 -15.07 0.80
C PRO A 2 14.46 -15.78 -0.31
N ARG A 3 13.13 -15.82 -0.21
CA ARG A 3 12.20 -16.49 -1.15
C ARG A 3 12.23 -15.85 -2.54
N ASP A 4 12.32 -16.70 -3.56
CA ASP A 4 12.05 -16.38 -4.97
C ASP A 4 10.53 -16.50 -5.20
N LEU A 5 9.84 -15.36 -5.32
CA LEU A 5 8.39 -15.26 -5.56
C LEU A 5 8.04 -15.12 -7.05
N ARG A 6 9.03 -15.29 -7.95
CA ARG A 6 8.74 -15.46 -9.37
C ARG A 6 8.21 -16.88 -9.57
N GLY A 7 6.90 -17.10 -9.43
CA GLY A 7 6.09 -18.14 -10.10
C GLY A 7 6.64 -19.56 -10.37
N SER A 8 7.74 -20.00 -9.75
CA SER A 8 8.41 -21.28 -9.98
C SER A 8 9.30 -21.70 -8.80
N GLY A 9 9.21 -21.01 -7.66
CA GLY A 9 10.02 -21.31 -6.48
C GLY A 9 9.49 -22.50 -5.69
N ARG A 10 10.23 -23.61 -5.68
CA ARG A 10 9.98 -24.75 -4.78
C ARG A 10 9.94 -24.28 -3.32
N TYR A 11 8.78 -24.40 -2.67
CA TYR A 11 8.58 -24.30 -1.22
C TYR A 11 7.99 -25.65 -0.75
N PRO A 12 8.35 -26.17 0.45
CA PRO A 12 8.00 -25.53 1.73
C PRO A 12 9.17 -25.34 2.72
N PRO A 13 8.94 -24.64 3.86
CA PRO A 13 9.75 -24.77 5.06
C PRO A 13 9.26 -26.05 5.76
N GLN A 14 10.09 -27.09 5.86
CA GLN A 14 9.73 -28.42 6.39
C GLN A 14 8.39 -28.49 7.14
N THR A 15 7.33 -28.83 6.41
CA THR A 15 5.99 -29.02 6.99
C THR A 15 6.08 -30.16 7.99
N ARG A 16 5.51 -30.00 9.21
CA ARG A 16 5.45 -31.11 10.18
C ARG A 16 4.71 -32.34 9.62
N HIS A 17 3.83 -32.14 8.65
CA HIS A 17 3.16 -33.19 7.89
C HIS A 17 3.84 -33.39 6.54
N ALA A 18 4.11 -34.64 6.16
CA ALA A 18 4.62 -34.97 4.85
C ALA A 18 3.63 -34.55 3.75
N ALA A 19 4.13 -34.17 2.57
CA ALA A 19 3.30 -33.80 1.42
C ALA A 19 2.21 -34.84 1.10
N PHE A 20 2.48 -36.13 1.37
CA PHE A 20 1.53 -37.23 1.21
C PHE A 20 0.26 -37.11 2.09
N ALA A 21 0.37 -36.66 3.34
CA ALA A 21 -0.78 -36.48 4.23
C ALA A 21 -1.73 -35.39 3.70
N PHE A 22 -1.17 -34.33 3.11
CA PHE A 22 -1.93 -33.26 2.45
C PHE A 22 -2.69 -33.76 1.22
N TYR A 23 -1.99 -34.37 0.27
CA TYR A 23 -2.64 -34.89 -0.94
C TYR A 23 -3.74 -35.88 -0.56
N SER A 24 -3.52 -36.69 0.48
CA SER A 24 -4.52 -37.62 0.97
C SER A 24 -5.75 -36.91 1.53
N ALA A 25 -5.61 -35.85 2.33
CA ALA A 25 -6.76 -35.13 2.88
C ALA A 25 -7.69 -34.57 1.78
N VAL A 26 -7.11 -33.90 0.78
CA VAL A 26 -7.89 -33.32 -0.34
C VAL A 26 -8.39 -34.39 -1.31
N ARG A 27 -7.55 -35.37 -1.65
CA ARG A 27 -7.90 -36.47 -2.57
C ARG A 27 -8.99 -37.38 -2.01
N LEU A 28 -8.97 -37.63 -0.70
CA LEU A 28 -9.92 -38.52 -0.03
C LEU A 28 -11.17 -37.78 0.48
N GLY A 29 -11.20 -36.44 0.39
CA GLY A 29 -12.32 -35.66 0.89
C GLY A 29 -12.42 -35.67 2.42
N ASP A 30 -11.30 -35.60 3.14
CA ASP A 30 -11.21 -35.65 4.60
C ASP A 30 -11.06 -34.23 5.21
N PRO A 31 -12.17 -33.57 5.59
CA PRO A 31 -12.14 -32.22 6.16
C PRO A 31 -11.52 -32.19 7.56
N GLU A 32 -11.55 -33.28 8.32
CA GLU A 32 -10.97 -33.33 9.67
C GLU A 32 -9.44 -33.32 9.61
N MET A 33 -8.86 -34.10 8.70
CA MET A 33 -7.42 -34.07 8.43
C MET A 33 -7.01 -32.71 7.87
N LEU A 34 -7.81 -32.12 6.97
CA LEU A 34 -7.56 -30.77 6.46
C LEU A 34 -7.51 -29.74 7.60
N ALA A 35 -8.46 -29.79 8.54
CA ALA A 35 -8.49 -28.90 9.70
C ALA A 35 -7.25 -29.04 10.59
N LYS A 36 -6.78 -30.27 10.83
CA LYS A 36 -5.54 -30.53 11.59
C LYS A 36 -4.31 -29.94 10.89
N ILE A 37 -4.23 -30.04 9.56
CA ILE A 37 -3.14 -29.44 8.79
C ILE A 37 -3.20 -27.91 8.90
N MET A 38 -4.38 -27.31 8.77
CA MET A 38 -4.56 -25.85 8.82
C MET A 38 -4.29 -25.23 10.20
N GLN A 39 -4.37 -25.99 11.29
CA GLN A 39 -3.92 -25.52 12.61
C GLN A 39 -2.41 -25.23 12.65
N VAL A 40 -1.63 -25.95 11.84
CA VAL A 40 -0.18 -25.76 11.72
C VAL A 40 0.16 -24.79 10.59
N ASP A 41 -0.62 -24.83 9.50
CA ASP A 41 -0.44 -23.97 8.33
C ASP A 41 -1.76 -23.31 7.90
N PRO A 42 -2.10 -22.14 8.47
CA PRO A 42 -3.36 -21.46 8.19
C PRO A 42 -3.55 -21.01 6.74
N TYR A 43 -2.47 -20.87 5.96
CA TYR A 43 -2.49 -20.34 4.59
C TYR A 43 -2.58 -21.42 3.52
N PHE A 44 -2.55 -22.67 3.94
CA PHE A 44 -2.50 -23.86 3.11
C PHE A 44 -3.53 -23.90 1.96
N VAL A 45 -4.77 -23.47 2.23
CA VAL A 45 -5.86 -23.47 1.25
C VAL A 45 -5.58 -22.61 0.01
N THR A 46 -4.57 -21.73 0.09
CA THR A 46 -4.13 -20.83 -1.00
C THR A 46 -2.77 -21.19 -1.60
N GLN A 47 -2.07 -22.22 -1.09
CA GLN A 47 -0.75 -22.58 -1.58
C GLN A 47 -0.80 -23.26 -2.95
N ASP A 48 0.26 -23.10 -3.74
CA ASP A 48 0.47 -23.84 -4.99
C ASP A 48 1.81 -24.58 -4.93
N ASN A 49 1.79 -25.87 -5.23
CA ASN A 49 2.97 -26.73 -5.17
C ASN A 49 3.69 -26.91 -6.53
N GLY A 50 3.34 -26.08 -7.51
CA GLY A 50 3.82 -26.20 -8.89
C GLY A 50 2.89 -27.00 -9.80
N ALA A 51 1.96 -27.78 -9.22
CA ALA A 51 0.94 -28.53 -9.94
C ALA A 51 -0.48 -28.04 -9.60
N GLY A 52 -0.63 -26.93 -8.89
CA GLY A 52 -1.92 -26.34 -8.51
C GLY A 52 -2.13 -26.24 -7.00
N ALA A 53 -3.20 -25.55 -6.64
CA ALA A 53 -3.68 -25.38 -5.27
C ALA A 53 -4.62 -26.51 -4.79
N PRO A 54 -4.91 -26.63 -3.47
CA PRO A 54 -5.85 -27.63 -2.94
C PRO A 54 -7.16 -27.74 -3.73
N ILE A 55 -7.75 -26.60 -4.10
CA ILE A 55 -8.99 -26.56 -4.88
C ILE A 55 -8.85 -27.20 -6.27
N HIS A 56 -7.67 -27.10 -6.91
CA HIS A 56 -7.41 -27.76 -8.19
C HIS A 56 -7.36 -29.28 -8.04
N PHE A 57 -6.78 -29.78 -6.96
CA PHE A 57 -6.74 -31.21 -6.67
C PHE A 57 -8.12 -31.74 -6.29
N ALA A 58 -8.90 -31.01 -5.49
CA ALA A 58 -10.27 -31.38 -5.15
C ALA A 58 -11.13 -31.53 -6.41
N VAL A 59 -11.00 -30.61 -7.38
CA VAL A 59 -11.62 -30.75 -8.70
C VAL A 59 -11.08 -31.97 -9.44
N THR A 60 -9.76 -32.11 -9.55
CA THR A 60 -9.11 -33.22 -10.30
C THR A 60 -9.55 -34.60 -9.77
N TYR A 61 -9.74 -34.74 -8.46
CA TYR A 61 -10.17 -35.98 -7.81
C TYR A 61 -11.69 -36.10 -7.62
N ARG A 62 -12.48 -35.21 -8.23
CA ARG A 62 -13.96 -35.22 -8.17
C ARG A 62 -14.51 -35.19 -6.75
N GLN A 63 -13.92 -34.37 -5.89
CA GLN A 63 -14.33 -34.21 -4.49
C GLN A 63 -15.24 -32.98 -4.34
N LEU A 64 -16.49 -33.08 -4.78
CA LEU A 64 -17.45 -31.96 -4.80
C LEU A 64 -17.61 -31.30 -3.41
N ASP A 65 -17.80 -32.10 -2.37
CA ASP A 65 -17.95 -31.61 -0.99
C ASP A 65 -16.68 -30.91 -0.49
N MET A 66 -15.50 -31.41 -0.88
CA MET A 66 -14.23 -30.78 -0.55
C MET A 66 -14.05 -29.45 -1.31
N VAL A 67 -14.48 -29.35 -2.57
CA VAL A 67 -14.50 -28.07 -3.31
C VAL A 67 -15.38 -27.05 -2.58
N HIS A 68 -16.60 -27.45 -2.18
CA HIS A 68 -17.48 -26.63 -1.36
C HIS A 68 -16.82 -26.18 -0.06
N HIS A 69 -16.19 -27.11 0.66
CA HIS A 69 -15.55 -26.86 1.94
C HIS A 69 -14.36 -25.91 1.82
N LEU A 70 -13.47 -26.14 0.84
CA LEU A 70 -12.32 -25.27 0.56
C LEU A 70 -12.73 -23.84 0.23
N LEU A 71 -13.79 -23.65 -0.56
CA LEU A 71 -14.33 -22.32 -0.87
C LEU A 71 -14.85 -21.61 0.39
N ASN A 72 -15.48 -22.33 1.32
CA ASN A 72 -15.94 -21.77 2.59
C ASN A 72 -14.77 -21.40 3.53
N LEU A 73 -13.62 -22.07 3.37
CA LEU A 73 -12.38 -21.79 4.10
C LEU A 73 -11.52 -20.69 3.46
N GLY A 74 -12.01 -20.03 2.39
CA GLY A 74 -11.31 -18.91 1.74
C GLY A 74 -10.41 -19.29 0.57
N ALA A 75 -10.50 -20.52 0.04
CA ALA A 75 -9.86 -20.84 -1.23
C ALA A 75 -10.44 -19.96 -2.35
N SER A 76 -9.58 -19.45 -3.23
CA SER A 76 -10.02 -18.59 -4.33
C SER A 76 -10.63 -19.44 -5.45
N VAL A 77 -11.91 -19.20 -5.77
CA VAL A 77 -12.64 -19.90 -6.84
C VAL A 77 -11.97 -19.76 -8.23
N ASN A 78 -11.26 -18.64 -8.43
CA ASN A 78 -10.53 -18.31 -9.65
C ASN A 78 -8.99 -18.35 -9.44
N GLN A 79 -8.50 -19.12 -8.46
CA GLN A 79 -7.05 -19.32 -8.29
C GLN A 79 -6.45 -19.89 -9.56
N ARG A 80 -5.27 -19.42 -9.97
CA ARG A 80 -4.55 -19.93 -11.15
C ARG A 80 -3.37 -20.78 -10.70
N ASP A 81 -3.17 -21.91 -11.38
CA ASP A 81 -1.93 -22.70 -11.29
C ASP A 81 -0.81 -22.09 -12.15
N PRO A 82 0.43 -22.65 -12.17
CA PRO A 82 1.53 -22.09 -12.97
C PRO A 82 1.32 -22.08 -14.48
N ARG A 83 0.25 -22.73 -14.98
CA ARG A 83 -0.16 -22.73 -16.39
C ARG A 83 -1.34 -21.78 -16.62
N GLY A 84 -1.67 -20.95 -15.64
CA GLY A 84 -2.82 -20.04 -15.68
C GLY A 84 -4.17 -20.75 -15.58
N LEU A 85 -4.22 -22.05 -15.32
CA LEU A 85 -5.48 -22.81 -15.28
C LEU A 85 -6.19 -22.55 -13.95
N THR A 86 -7.49 -22.30 -14.01
CA THR A 86 -8.36 -22.21 -12.83
C THR A 86 -9.01 -23.56 -12.49
N PRO A 87 -9.63 -23.73 -11.31
CA PRO A 87 -10.47 -24.89 -11.02
C PRO A 87 -11.53 -25.13 -12.10
N LEU A 88 -12.08 -24.06 -12.67
CA LEU A 88 -13.07 -24.12 -13.76
C LEU A 88 -12.48 -24.72 -15.05
N HIS A 89 -11.21 -24.43 -15.38
CA HIS A 89 -10.53 -25.06 -16.52
C HIS A 89 -10.38 -26.57 -16.34
N ARG A 90 -10.02 -27.03 -15.13
CA ARG A 90 -9.88 -28.47 -14.85
C ARG A 90 -11.22 -29.19 -14.89
N ALA A 91 -12.27 -28.55 -14.35
CA ALA A 91 -13.62 -29.08 -14.43
C ALA A 91 -14.08 -29.19 -15.89
N ALA A 92 -13.85 -28.17 -16.74
CA ALA A 92 -14.19 -28.24 -18.16
C ALA A 92 -13.39 -29.32 -18.92
N HIS A 93 -12.08 -29.43 -18.67
CA HIS A 93 -11.25 -30.46 -19.30
C HIS A 93 -11.76 -31.88 -19.01
N LEU A 94 -12.29 -32.10 -17.81
CA LEU A 94 -12.79 -33.38 -17.32
C LEU A 94 -14.32 -33.52 -17.43
N ALA A 95 -15.02 -32.56 -18.04
CA ALA A 95 -16.49 -32.51 -18.08
C ALA A 95 -17.16 -33.65 -18.86
N HIS A 96 -16.38 -34.44 -19.61
CA HIS A 96 -16.85 -35.66 -20.26
C HIS A 96 -16.98 -36.85 -19.31
N LEU A 97 -16.46 -36.73 -18.08
CA LEU A 97 -16.57 -37.72 -17.03
C LEU A 97 -17.72 -37.35 -16.08
N ASP A 98 -18.35 -38.39 -15.52
CA ASP A 98 -19.45 -38.23 -14.58
C ASP A 98 -19.04 -37.45 -13.32
N GLY A 99 -19.93 -36.55 -12.86
CA GLY A 99 -19.74 -35.69 -11.69
C GLY A 99 -18.99 -34.36 -11.91
N TYR A 100 -18.39 -34.13 -13.08
CA TYR A 100 -17.62 -32.90 -13.33
C TYR A 100 -18.47 -31.72 -13.79
N LEU A 101 -19.66 -31.97 -14.37
CA LEU A 101 -20.60 -30.90 -14.70
C LEU A 101 -21.18 -30.26 -13.42
N GLU A 102 -21.40 -31.06 -12.38
CA GLU A 102 -21.83 -30.61 -11.06
C GLU A 102 -20.76 -29.76 -10.37
N ILE A 103 -19.49 -30.15 -10.49
CA ILE A 103 -18.37 -29.33 -10.01
C ILE A 103 -18.25 -28.02 -10.82
N TYR A 104 -18.44 -28.08 -12.14
CA TYR A 104 -18.44 -26.90 -12.99
C TYR A 104 -19.56 -25.92 -12.61
N GLU A 105 -20.76 -26.45 -12.43
CA GLU A 105 -21.95 -25.71 -11.97
C GLU A 105 -21.72 -25.10 -10.59
N LEU A 106 -21.17 -25.87 -9.64
CA LEU A 106 -20.80 -25.36 -8.32
C LEU A 106 -19.87 -24.16 -8.44
N LEU A 107 -18.76 -24.29 -9.17
CA LEU A 107 -17.79 -23.22 -9.32
C LEU A 107 -18.45 -21.96 -9.91
N LEU A 108 -19.29 -22.09 -10.94
CA LEU A 108 -20.05 -20.98 -11.51
C LEU A 108 -21.02 -20.34 -10.50
N SER A 109 -21.73 -21.15 -9.71
CA SER A 109 -22.64 -20.68 -8.65
C SER A 109 -21.90 -19.89 -7.55
N ARG A 110 -20.60 -20.17 -7.38
CA ARG A 110 -19.69 -19.49 -6.45
C ARG A 110 -18.91 -18.35 -7.11
N GLY A 111 -19.30 -17.95 -8.32
CA GLY A 111 -18.73 -16.80 -9.03
C GLY A 111 -17.44 -17.09 -9.80
N ALA A 112 -17.18 -18.34 -10.20
CA ALA A 112 -16.10 -18.64 -11.15
C ALA A 112 -16.33 -17.93 -12.48
N ASP A 113 -15.25 -17.41 -13.08
CA ASP A 113 -15.30 -16.61 -14.31
C ASP A 113 -14.85 -17.45 -15.52
N PRO A 114 -15.77 -17.81 -16.44
CA PRO A 114 -15.44 -18.57 -17.64
C PRO A 114 -14.67 -17.75 -18.68
N SER A 115 -14.54 -16.43 -18.52
CA SER A 115 -13.75 -15.58 -19.42
C SER A 115 -12.24 -15.60 -19.12
N ILE A 116 -11.84 -16.19 -17.99
CA ILE A 116 -10.41 -16.34 -17.64
C ILE A 116 -9.75 -17.28 -18.65
N LEU A 117 -8.66 -16.83 -19.27
CA LEU A 117 -7.85 -17.63 -20.18
C LEU A 117 -6.62 -18.23 -19.45
N SER A 118 -6.23 -19.43 -19.88
CA SER A 118 -4.96 -20.07 -19.49
C SER A 118 -3.74 -19.31 -20.00
N GLU A 119 -2.56 -19.63 -19.49
CA GLU A 119 -1.28 -19.12 -19.98
C GLU A 119 -0.57 -20.21 -20.80
N ASP A 120 -0.10 -19.83 -22.00
CA ASP A 120 0.63 -20.64 -22.99
C ASP A 120 0.37 -22.16 -22.93
N PHE A 121 -0.72 -22.57 -23.57
CA PHE A 121 -0.94 -23.96 -23.94
C PHE A 121 0.12 -24.37 -24.99
N ASP A 122 0.86 -25.43 -24.69
CA ASP A 122 1.86 -26.16 -25.49
C ASP A 122 2.14 -25.61 -26.93
N PRO A 123 3.35 -25.07 -27.19
CA PRO A 123 3.71 -24.46 -28.47
C PRO A 123 3.75 -25.44 -29.65
N TYR A 124 3.72 -26.76 -29.41
CA TYR A 124 3.87 -27.77 -30.47
C TYR A 124 2.56 -28.43 -30.91
N LEU A 125 1.47 -28.29 -30.15
CA LEU A 125 0.21 -28.99 -30.43
C LEU A 125 -1.00 -28.07 -30.66
N SER A 126 -1.14 -26.97 -29.90
CA SER A 126 -2.29 -26.07 -30.03
C SER A 126 -2.01 -24.73 -29.32
N PRO A 127 -1.18 -23.87 -29.92
CA PRO A 127 -0.66 -22.68 -29.26
C PRO A 127 -1.75 -21.67 -28.91
N GLY A 128 -1.62 -21.07 -27.74
CA GLY A 128 -2.38 -19.87 -27.32
C GLY A 128 -3.20 -20.03 -26.04
N PRO A 129 -3.63 -18.91 -25.43
CA PRO A 129 -4.51 -18.90 -24.28
C PRO A 129 -5.85 -19.59 -24.57
N LYS A 130 -6.33 -20.45 -23.67
CA LYS A 130 -7.60 -21.17 -23.81
C LYS A 130 -8.55 -20.82 -22.68
N SER A 131 -9.82 -20.59 -23.02
CA SER A 131 -10.92 -20.57 -22.06
C SER A 131 -11.22 -21.98 -21.53
N PRO A 132 -11.98 -22.12 -20.42
CA PRO A 132 -12.45 -23.42 -19.94
C PRO A 132 -13.15 -24.23 -21.03
N GLN A 133 -14.04 -23.63 -21.83
CA GLN A 133 -14.71 -24.34 -22.93
C GLN A 133 -13.72 -24.87 -23.98
N GLN A 134 -12.69 -24.09 -24.32
CA GLN A 134 -11.65 -24.52 -25.27
C GLN A 134 -10.73 -25.61 -24.70
N MET A 135 -10.69 -25.77 -23.37
CA MET A 135 -9.99 -26.86 -22.68
C MET A 135 -10.80 -28.15 -22.61
N ALA A 136 -12.13 -28.06 -22.76
CA ALA A 136 -13.00 -29.23 -22.82
C ALA A 136 -12.71 -30.07 -24.07
N VAL A 137 -12.93 -31.37 -23.94
CA VAL A 137 -12.82 -32.31 -25.07
C VAL A 137 -13.69 -31.86 -26.25
N ASP A 138 -13.29 -32.23 -27.46
CA ASP A 138 -14.02 -31.91 -28.68
C ASP A 138 -15.26 -32.80 -28.87
N ASP A 139 -16.15 -32.83 -27.86
CA ASP A 139 -17.48 -33.44 -27.91
C ASP A 139 -18.54 -32.32 -27.91
N PRO A 140 -19.35 -32.20 -28.98
CA PRO A 140 -20.40 -31.18 -29.08
C PRO A 140 -21.39 -31.18 -27.92
N ARG A 141 -21.71 -32.35 -27.35
CA ARG A 141 -22.66 -32.48 -26.23
C ARG A 141 -22.09 -31.90 -24.95
N VAL A 142 -20.81 -32.18 -24.68
CA VAL A 142 -20.11 -31.65 -23.50
C VAL A 142 -19.98 -30.14 -23.59
N ARG A 143 -19.57 -29.60 -24.75
CA ARG A 143 -19.49 -28.15 -24.95
C ARG A 143 -20.85 -27.45 -24.85
N ALA A 144 -21.90 -28.06 -25.39
CA ALA A 144 -23.27 -27.53 -25.25
C ALA A 144 -23.74 -27.52 -23.78
N ALA A 145 -23.43 -28.55 -23.00
CA ALA A 145 -23.76 -28.60 -21.58
C ALA A 145 -23.00 -27.53 -20.77
N LEU A 146 -21.71 -27.34 -21.04
CA LEU A 146 -20.91 -26.28 -20.41
C LEU A 146 -21.45 -24.88 -20.75
N GLN A 147 -21.80 -24.64 -22.03
CA GLN A 147 -22.41 -23.37 -22.45
C GLN A 147 -23.74 -23.12 -21.74
N ALA A 148 -24.61 -24.14 -21.64
CA ALA A 148 -25.89 -24.00 -20.95
C ALA A 148 -25.71 -23.65 -19.46
N LEU A 149 -24.69 -24.18 -18.80
CA LEU A 149 -24.34 -23.81 -17.42
C LEU A 149 -23.82 -22.37 -17.35
N GLU A 150 -22.94 -21.96 -18.25
CA GLU A 150 -22.44 -20.58 -18.29
C GLU A 150 -23.57 -19.57 -18.49
N ASP A 151 -24.53 -19.87 -19.38
CA ASP A 151 -25.73 -19.06 -19.62
C ASP A 151 -26.62 -19.00 -18.37
N LYS A 152 -26.86 -20.15 -17.73
CA LYS A 152 -27.66 -20.26 -16.50
C LYS A 152 -27.07 -19.40 -15.35
N TYR A 153 -25.75 -19.33 -15.26
CA TYR A 153 -25.03 -18.60 -14.21
C TYR A 153 -24.43 -17.27 -14.67
N ALA A 154 -24.85 -16.74 -15.82
CA ALA A 154 -24.35 -15.48 -16.37
C ALA A 154 -24.61 -14.28 -15.45
N SER A 155 -25.76 -14.28 -14.74
CA SER A 155 -26.15 -13.21 -13.81
C SER A 155 -25.51 -13.32 -12.43
N VAL A 156 -24.84 -14.43 -12.10
CA VAL A 156 -24.15 -14.57 -10.82
C VAL A 156 -22.93 -13.64 -10.82
N PRO A 157 -22.80 -12.73 -9.83
CA PRO A 157 -21.63 -11.88 -9.71
C PRO A 157 -20.36 -12.73 -9.67
N LYS A 158 -19.48 -12.52 -10.65
CA LYS A 158 -18.22 -13.24 -10.69
C LYS A 158 -17.37 -12.76 -9.51
N VAL A 159 -17.05 -13.68 -8.61
CA VAL A 159 -16.10 -13.43 -7.52
C VAL A 159 -14.80 -13.13 -8.22
N GLY A 160 -14.31 -11.90 -8.09
CA GLY A 160 -13.15 -11.44 -8.84
C GLY A 160 -11.99 -12.43 -8.79
N GLY A 161 -11.92 -13.32 -9.79
CA GLY A 161 -10.76 -13.30 -10.65
C GLY A 161 -10.74 -11.87 -11.12
N TRP A 162 -9.81 -11.10 -10.57
CA TRP A 162 -9.47 -9.76 -11.01
C TRP A 162 -9.88 -9.62 -12.46
N ARG A 163 -10.67 -8.58 -12.80
CA ARG A 163 -10.83 -8.13 -14.18
C ARG A 163 -9.56 -8.52 -14.92
N THR A 164 -9.65 -9.21 -16.04
CA THR A 164 -8.54 -9.28 -16.97
C THR A 164 -8.21 -7.83 -17.34
N TRP A 165 -7.41 -7.18 -16.50
CA TRP A 165 -6.50 -6.15 -16.91
C TRP A 165 -5.61 -6.92 -17.86
N GLY A 166 -5.89 -6.80 -19.16
CA GLY A 166 -4.85 -7.04 -20.13
C GLY A 166 -3.65 -6.24 -19.63
N ARG A 167 -2.59 -6.94 -19.21
CA ARG A 167 -1.42 -6.42 -18.47
C ARG A 167 -1.74 -6.01 -17.03
N ALA A 168 -1.05 -6.66 -16.08
CA ALA A 168 -1.13 -6.33 -14.66
C ALA A 168 -0.93 -4.82 -14.44
N GLY A 169 -1.96 -4.17 -13.89
CA GLY A 169 -1.88 -2.77 -13.50
C GLY A 169 -0.87 -2.55 -12.36
N ARG A 170 -0.24 -1.37 -12.31
CA ARG A 170 0.74 -1.01 -11.28
C ARG A 170 0.06 -0.76 -9.94
N VAL A 171 0.34 -1.58 -8.92
CA VAL A 171 -0.11 -1.33 -7.55
C VAL A 171 0.82 -0.34 -6.85
N ILE A 172 0.28 0.74 -6.29
CA ILE A 172 1.02 1.80 -5.60
C ILE A 172 0.51 1.96 -4.17
N PHE A 173 1.43 1.97 -3.20
CA PHE A 173 1.10 2.20 -1.80
C PHE A 173 1.45 3.61 -1.34
N LEU A 174 0.49 4.25 -0.68
CA LEU A 174 0.57 5.61 -0.18
C LEU A 174 0.40 5.58 1.34
N PHE A 175 1.35 6.17 2.06
CA PHE A 175 1.34 6.22 3.51
C PHE A 175 1.01 7.64 4.00
N PRO A 176 -0.05 7.82 4.83
CA PRO A 176 -0.46 9.14 5.29
C PRO A 176 0.55 9.74 6.27
N GLY A 177 0.48 11.07 6.39
CA GLY A 177 1.29 11.86 7.32
C GLY A 177 0.48 12.37 8.52
N GLN A 178 1.13 13.25 9.30
CA GLN A 178 0.51 13.90 10.46
C GLN A 178 -0.76 14.67 10.07
N GLY A 179 -1.79 14.57 10.91
CA GLY A 179 -3.14 15.08 10.68
C GLY A 179 -4.15 13.98 10.33
N SER A 180 -3.71 12.75 10.09
CA SER A 180 -4.60 11.60 9.81
C SER A 180 -4.82 10.69 11.03
N GLN A 181 -4.16 10.95 12.16
CA GLN A 181 -4.30 10.17 13.40
C GLN A 181 -5.66 10.39 14.06
N SER A 182 -6.23 9.33 14.63
CA SER A 182 -7.51 9.37 15.33
C SER A 182 -7.55 8.34 16.46
N VAL A 183 -8.11 8.71 17.60
CA VAL A 183 -8.37 7.75 18.70
C VAL A 183 -9.23 6.58 18.19
N GLY A 184 -8.83 5.38 18.58
CA GLY A 184 -9.42 4.12 18.12
C GLY A 184 -8.61 3.41 17.03
N MET A 185 -7.63 4.08 16.39
CA MET A 185 -6.76 3.43 15.41
C MET A 185 -5.90 2.33 16.05
N LEU A 186 -5.42 1.41 15.21
CA LEU A 186 -4.72 0.15 15.56
C LEU A 186 -5.58 -0.93 16.19
N SER A 187 -6.80 -0.63 16.66
CA SER A 187 -7.64 -1.60 17.37
C SER A 187 -7.96 -2.85 16.53
N SER A 188 -8.16 -2.69 15.22
CA SER A 188 -8.54 -3.80 14.34
C SER A 188 -7.33 -4.66 13.92
N ALA A 189 -6.13 -4.09 13.99
CA ALA A 189 -4.88 -4.75 13.62
C ALA A 189 -4.10 -5.31 14.82
N ALA A 190 -4.32 -4.82 16.04
CA ALA A 190 -3.47 -5.07 17.20
C ALA A 190 -3.30 -6.57 17.56
N SER A 191 -4.30 -7.40 17.26
CA SER A 191 -4.26 -8.84 17.52
C SER A 191 -3.49 -9.64 16.46
N LEU A 192 -3.12 -9.03 15.33
CA LEU A 192 -2.30 -9.70 14.32
C LEU A 192 -0.90 -9.97 14.90
N PRO A 193 -0.33 -11.18 14.78
CA PRO A 193 0.96 -11.51 15.39
C PRO A 193 2.09 -10.55 15.01
N ALA A 194 2.15 -10.14 13.74
CA ALA A 194 3.15 -9.18 13.26
C ALA A 194 2.97 -7.79 13.89
N VAL A 195 1.72 -7.34 14.06
CA VAL A 195 1.39 -6.04 14.65
C VAL A 195 1.62 -6.04 16.15
N ALA A 196 1.24 -7.11 16.85
CA ALA A 196 1.54 -7.28 18.27
C ALA A 196 3.05 -7.20 18.54
N ALA A 197 3.88 -7.83 17.69
CA ALA A 197 5.33 -7.74 17.78
C ALA A 197 5.83 -6.30 17.53
N MET A 198 5.31 -5.61 16.51
CA MET A 198 5.64 -4.20 16.25
C MET A 198 5.28 -3.29 17.44
N LEU A 199 4.13 -3.51 18.07
CA LEU A 199 3.68 -2.73 19.23
C LEU A 199 4.55 -2.98 20.45
N GLU A 200 5.01 -4.20 20.67
CA GLU A 200 5.90 -4.51 21.79
C GLU A 200 7.30 -3.91 21.59
N THR A 201 7.85 -4.02 20.39
CA THR A 201 9.08 -3.28 20.03
C THR A 201 8.86 -1.76 20.17
N ALA A 202 7.69 -1.25 19.80
CA ALA A 202 7.39 0.17 19.95
C ALA A 202 7.35 0.61 21.40
N LYS A 203 6.76 -0.19 22.30
CA LYS A 203 6.76 0.06 23.74
C LYS A 203 8.17 0.17 24.31
N GLN A 204 9.07 -0.73 23.89
CA GLN A 204 10.47 -0.73 24.32
C GLN A 204 11.26 0.48 23.79
N VAL A 205 11.07 0.85 22.52
CA VAL A 205 11.80 1.96 21.88
C VAL A 205 11.29 3.33 22.36
N LEU A 206 9.97 3.46 22.55
CA LEU A 206 9.32 4.73 22.90
C LEU A 206 9.30 4.97 24.41
N GLY A 207 9.32 3.91 25.22
CA GLY A 207 9.24 3.99 26.68
C GLY A 207 7.82 4.21 27.23
N TYR A 208 6.80 4.08 26.39
CA TYR A 208 5.39 4.19 26.77
C TYR A 208 4.52 3.27 25.90
N ASP A 209 3.28 3.03 26.35
CA ASP A 209 2.33 2.17 25.63
C ASP A 209 1.65 2.94 24.50
N LEU A 210 2.20 2.81 23.29
CA LEU A 210 1.66 3.47 22.10
C LEU A 210 0.24 2.98 21.78
N LEU A 211 -0.06 1.69 21.98
CA LEU A 211 -1.39 1.14 21.68
C LEU A 211 -2.44 1.76 22.58
N GLU A 212 -2.15 1.93 23.87
CA GLU A 212 -3.07 2.55 24.81
C GLU A 212 -3.46 3.97 24.37
N ILE A 213 -2.49 4.81 23.99
CA ILE A 213 -2.78 6.17 23.54
C ILE A 213 -3.56 6.16 22.22
N CYS A 214 -3.18 5.31 21.26
CA CYS A 214 -3.86 5.20 19.98
C CYS A 214 -5.32 4.75 20.12
N THR A 215 -5.61 3.84 21.05
CA THR A 215 -6.94 3.23 21.20
C THR A 215 -7.85 3.98 22.16
N LYS A 216 -7.31 4.53 23.25
CA LYS A 216 -8.08 5.19 24.31
C LYS A 216 -7.95 6.71 24.34
N GLY A 217 -6.91 7.28 23.73
CA GLY A 217 -6.65 8.71 23.75
C GLY A 217 -6.11 9.22 25.09
N PRO A 218 -6.33 10.50 25.45
CA PRO A 218 -7.18 11.48 24.74
C PRO A 218 -6.60 11.91 23.39
N GLN A 219 -7.44 12.43 22.49
CA GLN A 219 -7.02 12.89 21.16
C GLN A 219 -5.90 13.94 21.23
N SER A 220 -5.93 14.82 22.22
CA SER A 220 -4.88 15.83 22.44
C SER A 220 -3.49 15.23 22.71
N ALA A 221 -3.42 14.08 23.38
CA ALA A 221 -2.16 13.36 23.58
C ALA A 221 -1.68 12.70 22.29
N LEU A 222 -2.61 12.18 21.48
CA LEU A 222 -2.31 11.59 20.19
C LEU A 222 -1.91 12.64 19.13
N ASP A 223 -2.41 13.87 19.23
CA ASP A 223 -2.07 14.99 18.35
C ASP A 223 -0.69 15.60 18.66
N ASP A 224 -0.09 15.28 19.81
CA ASP A 224 1.28 15.64 20.13
C ASP A 224 2.22 15.05 19.08
N THR A 225 3.06 15.88 18.47
CA THR A 225 3.97 15.46 17.39
C THR A 225 4.92 14.34 17.81
N ARG A 226 5.27 14.26 19.11
CA ARG A 226 6.10 13.20 19.69
C ARG A 226 5.41 11.82 19.71
N VAL A 227 4.08 11.81 19.70
CA VAL A 227 3.25 10.60 19.74
C VAL A 227 2.66 10.33 18.36
N ALA A 228 2.08 11.34 17.70
CA ALA A 228 1.47 11.25 16.37
C ALA A 228 2.40 10.60 15.35
N GLN A 229 3.69 10.96 15.36
CA GLN A 229 4.65 10.45 14.39
C GLN A 229 4.90 8.93 14.55
N PRO A 230 5.34 8.43 15.72
CA PRO A 230 5.41 6.98 15.95
C PRO A 230 4.07 6.26 15.72
N ALA A 231 2.96 6.86 16.14
CA ALA A 231 1.63 6.28 16.03
C ALA A 231 1.22 6.03 14.57
N LEU A 232 1.36 7.04 13.72
CA LEU A 232 1.07 6.94 12.27
C LEU A 232 2.05 6.01 11.56
N PHE A 233 3.32 6.00 11.96
CA PHE A 233 4.33 5.09 11.41
C PHE A 233 3.95 3.62 11.65
N VAL A 234 3.60 3.26 12.90
CA VAL A 234 3.16 1.90 13.25
C VAL A 234 1.82 1.58 12.58
N ALA A 235 0.88 2.54 12.54
CA ALA A 235 -0.41 2.34 11.88
C ALA A 235 -0.26 2.07 10.38
N GLY A 236 0.61 2.79 9.66
CA GLY A 236 0.84 2.53 8.24
C GLY A 236 1.37 1.12 7.97
N LEU A 237 2.26 0.58 8.83
CA LEU A 237 2.74 -0.80 8.71
C LEU A 237 1.70 -1.83 9.16
N ALA A 238 0.89 -1.53 10.18
CA ALA A 238 -0.23 -2.37 10.59
C ALA A 238 -1.29 -2.48 9.48
N ALA A 239 -1.53 -1.40 8.72
CA ALA A 239 -2.39 -1.42 7.54
C ALA A 239 -1.83 -2.31 6.42
N VAL A 240 -0.51 -2.37 6.25
CA VAL A 240 0.13 -3.33 5.33
C VAL A 240 -0.16 -4.76 5.77
N GLU A 241 -0.05 -5.08 7.06
CA GLU A 241 -0.31 -6.43 7.58
C GLU A 241 -1.78 -6.83 7.46
N LEU A 242 -2.71 -5.90 7.71
CA LEU A 242 -4.13 -6.13 7.43
C LEU A 242 -4.39 -6.38 5.95
N LEU A 243 -3.77 -5.59 5.05
CA LEU A 243 -3.89 -5.81 3.62
C LEU A 243 -3.30 -7.16 3.22
N ARG A 244 -2.15 -7.54 3.80
CA ARG A 244 -1.50 -8.83 3.56
C ARG A 244 -2.37 -9.99 4.02
N GLN A 245 -3.07 -9.88 5.15
CA GLN A 245 -4.02 -10.90 5.60
C GLN A 245 -5.21 -11.04 4.63
N ARG A 246 -5.68 -9.93 4.05
CA ARG A 246 -6.80 -9.91 3.11
C ARG A 246 -6.41 -10.42 1.72
N ASP A 247 -5.29 -9.93 1.18
CA ASP A 247 -4.73 -10.37 -0.10
C ASP A 247 -3.20 -10.16 -0.14
N PRO A 248 -2.40 -11.20 0.09
CA PRO A 248 -0.94 -11.13 0.02
C PRO A 248 -0.42 -10.68 -1.34
N ARG A 249 -1.12 -11.02 -2.43
CA ARG A 249 -0.66 -10.77 -3.81
C ARG A 249 -0.64 -9.28 -4.11
N VAL A 250 -1.59 -8.51 -3.55
CA VAL A 250 -1.62 -7.05 -3.70
C VAL A 250 -0.34 -6.45 -3.11
N VAL A 251 0.05 -6.89 -1.92
CA VAL A 251 1.27 -6.43 -1.25
C VAL A 251 2.52 -6.82 -2.01
N ASP A 252 2.56 -8.06 -2.52
CA ASP A 252 3.72 -8.57 -3.27
C ASP A 252 3.82 -7.98 -4.69
N SER A 253 2.72 -7.48 -5.25
CA SER A 253 2.65 -6.81 -6.56
C SER A 253 2.94 -5.30 -6.52
N CYS A 254 3.28 -4.75 -5.34
CA CYS A 254 3.54 -3.32 -5.18
C CYS A 254 4.70 -2.87 -6.09
N ALA A 255 4.37 -2.01 -7.06
CA ALA A 255 5.29 -1.49 -8.07
C ALA A 255 5.98 -0.20 -7.64
N GLY A 256 5.56 0.41 -6.53
CA GLY A 256 6.15 1.61 -5.97
C GLY A 256 5.36 2.15 -4.80
N CYS A 257 6.01 2.94 -3.95
CA CYS A 257 5.34 3.57 -2.82
C CYS A 257 5.82 4.99 -2.59
N ALA A 258 5.01 5.75 -1.85
CA ALA A 258 5.34 7.07 -1.38
C ALA A 258 4.63 7.30 -0.05
N GLY A 259 5.09 8.26 0.73
CA GLY A 259 4.31 8.71 1.87
C GLY A 259 4.45 10.19 2.10
N LEU A 260 3.42 10.78 2.68
CA LEU A 260 3.33 12.21 2.89
C LEU A 260 4.06 12.60 4.18
N SER A 261 5.12 13.39 4.05
CA SER A 261 6.01 13.81 5.16
C SER A 261 6.50 12.61 5.98
N LEU A 262 5.98 12.42 7.18
CA LEU A 262 6.24 11.24 8.01
C LEU A 262 6.07 9.91 7.27
N GLY A 263 5.05 9.81 6.40
CA GLY A 263 4.77 8.58 5.68
C GLY A 263 5.93 8.12 4.78
N GLU A 264 6.87 9.00 4.42
CA GLU A 264 8.07 8.66 3.67
C GLU A 264 8.95 7.64 4.44
N TYR A 265 9.02 7.76 5.76
CA TYR A 265 9.74 6.80 6.62
C TYR A 265 9.03 5.44 6.65
N THR A 266 7.69 5.44 6.71
CA THR A 266 6.88 4.22 6.58
C THR A 266 7.10 3.55 5.24
N ALA A 267 7.14 4.33 4.15
CA ALA A 267 7.40 3.83 2.81
C ALA A 267 8.81 3.21 2.67
N LEU A 268 9.83 3.83 3.25
CA LEU A 268 11.21 3.31 3.28
C LEU A 268 11.32 1.99 4.06
N VAL A 269 10.64 1.89 5.21
CA VAL A 269 10.61 0.64 6.01
C VAL A 269 9.84 -0.45 5.28
N PHE A 270 8.67 -0.14 4.71
CA PHE A 270 7.93 -1.07 3.87
C PHE A 270 8.78 -1.59 2.69
N ALA A 271 9.54 -0.69 2.05
CA ALA A 271 10.42 -1.05 0.96
C ALA A 271 11.68 -1.82 1.39
N GLY A 272 11.94 -1.95 2.70
CA GLY A 272 13.08 -2.68 3.25
C GLY A 272 14.39 -1.89 3.27
N ALA A 273 14.34 -0.56 3.08
CA ALA A 273 15.51 0.31 3.20
C ALA A 273 15.99 0.43 4.65
N LEU A 274 15.07 0.24 5.59
CA LEU A 274 15.28 0.25 7.05
C LEU A 274 14.53 -0.93 7.67
N SER A 275 15.02 -1.46 8.79
CA SER A 275 14.18 -2.31 9.65
C SER A 275 13.10 -1.49 10.35
N PHE A 276 12.07 -2.17 10.88
CA PHE A 276 11.02 -1.53 11.69
C PHE A 276 11.61 -0.75 12.88
N GLU A 277 12.51 -1.38 13.64
CA GLU A 277 13.07 -0.82 14.87
C GLU A 277 13.97 0.39 14.59
N GLU A 278 14.81 0.33 13.55
CA GLU A 278 15.61 1.48 13.10
C GLU A 278 14.72 2.63 12.62
N GLY A 279 13.72 2.33 11.79
CA GLY A 279 12.75 3.31 11.32
C GLY A 279 12.01 3.99 12.47
N LEU A 280 11.58 3.22 13.47
CA LEU A 280 10.90 3.74 14.64
C LEU A 280 11.80 4.65 15.49
N ARG A 281 13.07 4.29 15.70
CA ARG A 281 14.03 5.15 16.41
C ARG A 281 14.25 6.48 15.69
N VAL A 282 14.38 6.45 14.37
CA VAL A 282 14.53 7.67 13.55
C VAL A 282 13.25 8.52 13.61
N VAL A 283 12.07 7.90 13.52
CA VAL A 283 10.77 8.59 13.63
C VAL A 283 10.56 9.20 15.02
N LYS A 284 10.95 8.50 16.09
CA LYS A 284 10.95 9.03 17.45
C LYS A 284 11.82 10.29 17.55
N ALA A 285 13.08 10.20 17.11
CA ALA A 285 14.01 11.33 17.11
C ALA A 285 13.48 12.50 16.28
N ARG A 286 12.89 12.22 15.11
CA ARG A 286 12.24 13.23 14.24
C ARG A 286 11.10 13.94 14.97
N GLY A 287 10.18 13.19 15.58
CA GLY A 287 9.04 13.74 16.30
C GLY A 287 9.44 14.61 17.49
N GLU A 288 10.41 14.14 18.29
CA GLU A 288 10.98 14.87 19.42
C GLU A 288 11.69 16.16 18.96
N ALA A 289 12.51 16.07 17.93
CA ALA A 289 13.26 17.21 17.40
C ALA A 289 12.34 18.27 16.79
N MET A 290 11.32 17.86 16.02
CA MET A 290 10.32 18.78 15.46
C MET A 290 9.48 19.44 16.54
N ALA A 291 9.06 18.69 17.58
CA ALA A 291 8.34 19.26 18.71
C ALA A 291 9.19 20.26 19.49
N ALA A 292 10.49 19.98 19.68
CA ALA A 292 11.42 20.88 20.34
C ALA A 292 11.69 22.15 19.52
N ALA A 293 11.89 22.02 18.20
CA ALA A 293 12.05 23.17 17.30
C ALA A 293 10.78 24.02 17.22
N ALA A 294 9.62 23.39 17.41
CA ALA A 294 8.34 24.08 17.43
C ALA A 294 7.96 24.71 18.77
N ALA A 295 8.65 24.31 19.84
CA ALA A 295 8.48 24.96 21.12
C ALA A 295 9.04 26.39 21.05
N ALA A 296 8.27 27.34 21.58
CA ALA A 296 8.76 28.69 21.88
C ALA A 296 8.82 28.82 23.41
N PRO A 297 9.91 28.36 24.07
CA PRO A 297 10.01 28.44 25.52
C PRO A 297 9.82 29.88 26.02
N PRO A 298 9.10 30.11 27.12
CA PRO A 298 8.96 31.44 27.69
C PRO A 298 10.33 32.11 27.89
N GLY A 299 10.47 33.36 27.44
CA GLY A 299 11.71 34.12 27.55
C GLY A 299 12.78 33.83 26.48
N SER A 300 12.56 32.88 25.57
CA SER A 300 13.49 32.58 24.46
C SER A 300 13.51 33.65 23.36
N GLY A 301 12.50 34.53 23.31
CA GLY A 301 12.28 35.45 22.20
C GLY A 301 11.82 34.77 20.90
N ALA A 302 11.60 33.45 20.90
CA ALA A 302 11.11 32.72 19.75
C ALA A 302 9.67 33.13 19.43
N ARG A 303 9.40 33.41 18.15
CA ARG A 303 8.08 33.79 17.66
C ARG A 303 7.22 32.54 17.43
N PRO A 304 5.92 32.57 17.79
CA PRO A 304 4.99 31.51 17.43
C PRO A 304 4.94 31.32 15.90
N HIS A 305 4.84 30.06 15.48
CA HIS A 305 4.82 29.72 14.07
C HIS A 305 3.95 28.49 13.83
N GLY A 306 3.43 28.32 12.61
CA GLY A 306 2.50 27.26 12.29
C GLY A 306 2.37 27.02 10.79
N MET A 307 1.22 26.49 10.38
CA MET A 307 0.92 26.17 8.99
C MET A 307 -0.49 26.63 8.61
N LEU A 308 -0.65 27.12 7.38
CA LEU A 308 -1.87 27.63 6.78
C LEU A 308 -2.18 26.83 5.52
N SER A 309 -3.32 26.13 5.49
CA SER A 309 -3.81 25.49 4.27
C SER A 309 -4.58 26.48 3.42
N VAL A 310 -4.20 26.58 2.14
CA VAL A 310 -4.82 27.45 1.13
C VAL A 310 -5.29 26.61 -0.06
N VAL A 311 -6.54 26.80 -0.48
CA VAL A 311 -7.14 26.10 -1.62
C VAL A 311 -7.75 27.12 -2.59
N GLY A 312 -7.52 26.93 -3.88
CA GLY A 312 -8.17 27.67 -4.96
C GLY A 312 -7.44 28.94 -5.41
N LEU A 313 -6.15 29.06 -5.08
CA LEU A 313 -5.29 30.14 -5.56
C LEU A 313 -4.12 29.56 -6.36
N GLY A 314 -3.71 30.24 -7.44
CA GLY A 314 -2.56 29.84 -8.25
C GLY A 314 -1.23 30.03 -7.52
N ASP A 315 -0.25 29.20 -7.87
CA ASP A 315 1.05 29.12 -7.16
C ASP A 315 1.81 30.45 -7.13
N ALA A 316 1.85 31.16 -8.26
CA ALA A 316 2.53 32.45 -8.35
C ALA A 316 1.87 33.52 -7.45
N ALA A 317 0.54 33.54 -7.40
CA ALA A 317 -0.20 34.48 -6.56
C ALA A 317 0.03 34.18 -5.07
N LEU A 318 -0.10 32.92 -4.65
CA LEU A 318 0.12 32.54 -3.25
C LEU A 318 1.58 32.75 -2.82
N ALA A 319 2.54 32.42 -3.68
CA ALA A 319 3.96 32.66 -3.42
C ALA A 319 4.27 34.15 -3.30
N GLY A 320 3.64 35.00 -4.12
CA GLY A 320 3.73 36.45 -4.03
C GLY A 320 3.22 36.96 -2.67
N LEU A 321 2.05 36.51 -2.22
CA LEU A 321 1.48 36.89 -0.92
C LEU A 321 2.40 36.48 0.25
N ALA A 322 2.93 35.26 0.21
CA ALA A 322 3.84 34.76 1.24
C ALA A 322 5.16 35.55 1.26
N ALA A 323 5.74 35.85 0.09
CA ALA A 323 6.95 36.65 -0.03
C ALA A 323 6.74 38.09 0.44
N GLU A 324 5.61 38.71 0.13
CA GLU A 324 5.24 40.04 0.61
C GLU A 324 5.11 40.08 2.13
N ALA A 325 4.41 39.10 2.72
CA ALA A 325 4.27 38.98 4.17
C ALA A 325 5.63 38.75 4.86
N GLU A 326 6.50 37.90 4.29
CA GLU A 326 7.84 37.68 4.82
C GLU A 326 8.70 38.95 4.76
N ALA A 327 8.66 39.69 3.64
CA ALA A 327 9.41 40.93 3.45
C ALA A 327 8.92 42.09 4.34
N GLY A 328 7.61 42.12 4.64
CA GLY A 328 7.03 43.09 5.58
C GLY A 328 7.24 42.75 7.05
N GLY A 329 7.70 41.53 7.37
CA GLY A 329 7.97 41.09 8.73
C GLY A 329 9.32 41.59 9.29
N PRO A 330 9.55 41.45 10.61
CA PRO A 330 10.85 41.78 11.20
C PRO A 330 11.96 40.84 10.69
N PRO A 331 13.26 41.19 10.86
CA PRO A 331 14.38 40.34 10.48
C PRO A 331 14.25 38.91 11.02
N GLY A 332 14.55 37.92 10.17
CA GLY A 332 14.38 36.50 10.49
C GLY A 332 12.95 35.98 10.31
N SER A 333 12.04 36.77 9.72
CA SER A 333 10.72 36.30 9.31
C SER A 333 10.79 35.16 8.30
N VAL A 334 9.87 34.21 8.44
CA VAL A 334 9.70 33.06 7.56
C VAL A 334 8.21 32.94 7.25
N CYS A 335 7.85 32.92 5.98
CA CYS A 335 6.52 32.66 5.45
C CYS A 335 6.67 32.10 4.02
N ARG A 336 6.63 30.78 3.88
CA ARG A 336 6.97 30.10 2.62
C ARG A 336 6.00 28.96 2.33
N LEU A 337 5.84 28.63 1.04
CA LEU A 337 5.12 27.41 0.65
C LEU A 337 5.90 26.18 1.16
N ALA A 338 5.22 25.32 1.89
CA ALA A 338 5.78 24.16 2.57
C ALA A 338 5.22 22.83 2.06
N ASN A 339 4.02 22.83 1.46
CA ASN A 339 3.46 21.64 0.82
C ASN A 339 2.73 22.00 -0.47
N TYR A 340 3.02 21.24 -1.53
CA TYR A 340 2.29 21.22 -2.78
C TYR A 340 1.45 19.94 -2.79
N LEU A 341 0.14 20.01 -2.49
CA LEU A 341 -0.67 18.82 -2.19
C LEU A 341 -1.40 18.26 -3.41
N PHE A 342 -2.05 19.13 -4.17
CA PHE A 342 -2.82 18.86 -5.38
C PHE A 342 -3.04 20.18 -6.12
N PRO A 343 -3.54 20.23 -7.37
CA PRO A 343 -3.67 21.48 -8.11
C PRO A 343 -4.39 22.58 -7.30
N GLN A 344 -3.71 23.72 -7.10
CA GLN A 344 -4.16 24.86 -6.28
C GLN A 344 -4.48 24.54 -4.81
N GLY A 345 -3.99 23.41 -4.28
CA GLY A 345 -4.00 23.03 -2.88
C GLY A 345 -2.59 23.13 -2.32
N ARG A 346 -2.33 24.13 -1.49
CA ARG A 346 -1.02 24.43 -0.91
C ARG A 346 -1.09 24.57 0.61
N VAL A 347 0.06 24.43 1.24
CA VAL A 347 0.26 24.84 2.63
C VAL A 347 1.39 25.86 2.68
N VAL A 348 1.15 26.96 3.38
CA VAL A 348 2.15 27.98 3.70
C VAL A 348 2.54 27.78 5.16
N SER A 349 3.83 27.72 5.46
CA SER A 349 4.37 27.58 6.81
C SER A 349 5.22 28.79 7.16
N GLY A 350 5.19 29.19 8.42
CA GLY A 350 5.93 30.37 8.87
C GLY A 350 5.45 30.90 10.21
N HIS A 351 5.90 32.11 10.56
CA HIS A 351 5.44 32.79 11.77
C HIS A 351 3.94 33.10 11.70
N THR A 352 3.24 32.88 12.81
CA THR A 352 1.77 32.87 12.86
C THR A 352 1.16 34.21 12.47
N ASP A 353 1.76 35.32 12.90
CA ASP A 353 1.33 36.68 12.55
C ASP A 353 1.38 36.95 11.04
N LEU A 354 2.40 36.41 10.36
CA LEU A 354 2.53 36.52 8.90
C LEU A 354 1.52 35.62 8.17
N LEU A 355 1.26 34.43 8.71
CA LEU A 355 0.27 33.51 8.16
C LEU A 355 -1.15 34.07 8.27
N GLU A 356 -1.47 34.81 9.33
CA GLU A 356 -2.76 35.50 9.47
C GLU A 356 -2.96 36.57 8.39
N ASP A 357 -1.91 37.33 8.05
CA ASP A 357 -1.94 38.29 6.94
C ASP A 357 -2.15 37.57 5.59
N VAL A 358 -1.36 36.51 5.32
CA VAL A 358 -1.52 35.71 4.10
C VAL A 358 -2.91 35.10 4.02
N ALA A 359 -3.48 34.62 5.14
CA ALA A 359 -4.82 34.04 5.16
C ALA A 359 -5.91 35.06 4.77
N ARG A 360 -5.79 36.31 5.25
CA ARG A 360 -6.70 37.40 4.87
C ARG A 360 -6.53 37.74 3.39
N LYS A 361 -5.30 38.05 2.96
CA LYS A 361 -5.00 38.42 1.57
C LYS A 361 -5.38 37.33 0.57
N ALA A 362 -5.20 36.05 0.92
CA ALA A 362 -5.60 34.95 0.07
C ALA A 362 -7.13 34.89 -0.12
N ARG A 363 -7.93 35.15 0.93
CA ARG A 363 -9.40 35.22 0.81
C ARG A 363 -9.82 36.40 -0.05
N ASP A 364 -9.19 37.56 0.14
CA ASP A 364 -9.46 38.76 -0.66
C ASP A 364 -9.09 38.54 -2.15
N ALA A 365 -8.05 37.75 -2.41
CA ALA A 365 -7.64 37.32 -3.75
C ALA A 365 -8.49 36.16 -4.33
N GLY A 366 -9.55 35.74 -3.65
CA GLY A 366 -10.51 34.74 -4.15
C GLY A 366 -10.19 33.28 -3.83
N ALA A 367 -9.31 32.99 -2.86
CA ALA A 367 -9.09 31.63 -2.41
C ALA A 367 -10.39 31.01 -1.87
N LEU A 368 -10.69 29.79 -2.29
CA LEU A 368 -11.86 29.02 -1.84
C LEU A 368 -11.79 28.68 -0.35
N LYS A 369 -10.57 28.49 0.18
CA LYS A 369 -10.32 28.21 1.59
C LYS A 369 -8.94 28.71 2.01
N ALA A 370 -8.86 29.33 3.19
CA ALA A 370 -7.61 29.68 3.87
C ALA A 370 -7.76 29.45 5.38
N GLN A 371 -7.23 28.33 5.90
CA GLN A 371 -7.44 27.87 7.27
C GLN A 371 -6.13 27.45 7.95
N MET A 372 -5.89 27.98 9.15
CA MET A 372 -4.78 27.55 10.01
C MET A 372 -4.92 26.07 10.38
N LEU A 373 -3.83 25.32 10.25
CA LEU A 373 -3.76 23.92 10.62
C LEU A 373 -3.45 23.78 12.11
N LEU A 374 -4.09 22.80 12.76
CA LEU A 374 -3.84 22.47 14.15
C LEU A 374 -2.58 21.60 14.28
N VAL A 375 -1.42 22.24 14.10
CA VAL A 375 -0.09 21.62 14.21
C VAL A 375 0.78 22.47 15.10
N SER A 376 1.80 21.85 15.70
CA SER A 376 2.66 22.49 16.69
C SER A 376 3.65 23.49 16.08
N GLY A 377 3.99 23.39 14.79
CA GLY A 377 4.99 24.26 14.20
C GLY A 377 4.97 24.40 12.68
N ALA A 378 5.83 25.28 12.18
CA ALA A 378 6.01 25.61 10.76
C ALA A 378 6.90 24.58 10.05
N PHE A 379 6.39 23.37 9.88
CA PHE A 379 7.13 22.27 9.25
C PHE A 379 7.47 22.56 7.79
N HIS A 380 8.53 21.91 7.29
CA HIS A 380 9.01 22.02 5.91
C HIS A 380 9.50 23.43 5.54
N THR A 381 10.13 24.11 6.50
CA THR A 381 10.77 25.43 6.34
C THR A 381 12.10 25.49 7.09
N SER A 382 12.87 26.56 6.88
CA SER A 382 14.10 26.83 7.62
C SER A 382 13.94 26.87 9.14
N LEU A 383 12.74 27.11 9.67
CA LEU A 383 12.46 27.07 11.11
C LEU A 383 12.70 25.68 11.72
N MET A 384 12.69 24.61 10.90
CA MET A 384 13.02 23.25 11.32
C MET A 384 14.50 22.90 11.23
N ALA A 385 15.40 23.86 10.96
CA ALA A 385 16.84 23.60 10.89
C ALA A 385 17.43 22.93 12.16
N PRO A 386 17.05 23.32 13.40
CA PRO A 386 17.50 22.61 14.60
C PRO A 386 17.00 21.16 14.63
N ALA A 387 15.76 20.93 14.19
CA ALA A 387 15.21 19.57 14.13
C ALA A 387 15.93 18.69 13.10
N ARG A 388 16.36 19.29 11.98
CA ARG A 388 17.16 18.61 10.96
C ARG A 388 18.49 18.13 11.53
N GLU A 389 19.16 18.95 12.35
CA GLU A 389 20.45 18.56 12.94
C GLU A 389 20.32 17.33 13.85
N GLU A 390 19.32 17.31 14.72
CA GLU A 390 19.05 16.14 15.57
C GLU A 390 18.62 14.91 14.75
N LEU A 391 17.81 15.10 13.71
CA LEU A 391 17.45 14.02 12.80
C LEU A 391 18.69 13.45 12.08
N MET A 392 19.62 14.30 11.63
CA MET A 392 20.83 13.83 10.96
C MET A 392 21.72 13.00 11.89
N LYS A 393 21.76 13.31 13.19
CA LYS A 393 22.43 12.45 14.18
C LYS A 393 21.78 11.06 14.23
N ALA A 394 20.45 10.99 14.32
CA ALA A 394 19.74 9.71 14.32
C ALA A 394 19.89 8.93 13.01
N LEU A 395 19.89 9.62 11.86
CA LEU A 395 20.11 8.98 10.56
C LEU A 395 21.53 8.44 10.41
N SER A 396 22.53 9.09 11.02
CA SER A 396 23.93 8.64 10.96
C SER A 396 24.19 7.32 11.67
N THR A 397 23.31 6.90 12.58
CA THR A 397 23.44 5.63 13.30
C THR A 397 22.83 4.45 12.53
N VAL A 398 22.26 4.68 11.35
CA VAL A 398 21.54 3.65 10.59
C VAL A 398 22.18 3.42 9.22
N GLN A 399 22.27 2.15 8.83
CA GLN A 399 22.75 1.78 7.50
C GLN A 399 21.57 1.52 6.56
N PHE A 400 21.36 2.43 5.62
CA PHE A 400 20.31 2.31 4.61
C PHE A 400 20.64 1.21 3.60
N LYS A 401 19.63 0.38 3.32
CA LYS A 401 19.68 -0.62 2.25
C LYS A 401 18.98 -0.08 1.00
N PRO A 402 19.32 -0.58 -0.20
CA PRO A 402 18.53 -0.31 -1.39
C PRO A 402 17.06 -0.69 -1.20
N PRO A 403 16.11 0.23 -1.47
CA PRO A 403 14.68 -0.11 -1.46
C PRO A 403 14.35 -1.21 -2.48
N ARG A 404 13.50 -2.18 -2.10
CA ARG A 404 13.07 -3.30 -2.98
C ARG A 404 12.16 -2.86 -4.12
N MET A 405 11.54 -1.69 -4.00
CA MET A 405 10.73 -1.03 -5.01
C MET A 405 10.96 0.49 -4.93
N PRO A 406 10.64 1.25 -6.00
CA PRO A 406 10.78 2.70 -6.00
C PRO A 406 10.00 3.35 -4.84
N VAL A 407 10.71 4.11 -4.01
CA VAL A 407 10.13 4.99 -2.98
C VAL A 407 10.28 6.42 -3.49
N TYR A 408 9.21 7.20 -3.57
CA TYR A 408 9.29 8.56 -4.12
C TYR A 408 9.59 9.59 -3.03
N SER A 409 10.60 10.42 -3.30
CA SER A 409 11.03 11.44 -2.35
C SER A 409 10.08 12.65 -2.34
N ASN A 410 9.76 13.12 -1.15
CA ASN A 410 8.97 14.34 -0.92
C ASN A 410 9.70 15.60 -1.39
N VAL A 411 11.03 15.58 -1.46
CA VAL A 411 11.84 16.75 -1.85
C VAL A 411 11.94 16.87 -3.37
N THR A 412 12.17 15.74 -4.05
CA THR A 412 12.46 15.72 -5.49
C THR A 412 11.29 15.28 -6.35
N ALA A 413 10.23 14.71 -5.75
CA ALA A 413 9.15 14.02 -6.45
C ALA A 413 9.61 12.89 -7.40
N ALA A 414 10.84 12.40 -7.20
CA ALA A 414 11.44 11.31 -7.96
C ALA A 414 11.75 10.13 -7.02
N PRO A 415 11.91 8.91 -7.54
CA PRO A 415 12.39 7.80 -6.75
C PRO A 415 13.69 8.16 -6.01
N PHE A 416 13.81 7.74 -4.75
CA PHE A 416 15.11 7.66 -4.10
C PHE A 416 16.07 6.89 -5.02
N PRO A 417 17.37 7.24 -5.01
CA PRO A 417 18.35 6.58 -5.85
C PRO A 417 18.28 5.06 -5.60
N ALA A 418 17.65 4.35 -6.53
CA ALA A 418 17.58 2.90 -6.51
C ALA A 418 18.81 2.40 -7.25
N SER A 419 19.44 1.35 -6.74
CA SER A 419 20.40 0.55 -7.50
C SER A 419 19.68 -0.16 -8.65
N SER A 420 19.29 0.59 -9.67
CA SER A 420 18.83 0.06 -10.96
C SER A 420 20.05 -0.12 -11.86
N PRO A 421 20.19 -1.25 -12.59
CA PRO A 421 21.27 -1.41 -13.55
C PRO A 421 21.14 -0.35 -14.65
N GLY A 422 22.09 0.57 -14.73
CA GLY A 422 22.16 1.59 -15.80
C GLY A 422 21.82 3.04 -15.41
N ALA A 423 21.38 3.31 -14.18
CA ALA A 423 21.34 4.68 -13.67
C ALA A 423 22.75 5.08 -13.18
N ALA A 424 23.29 6.18 -13.69
CA ALA A 424 24.57 6.71 -13.23
C ALA A 424 24.51 7.00 -11.72
N SER A 425 25.26 6.21 -10.92
CA SER A 425 25.59 6.48 -9.52
C SER A 425 24.40 6.79 -8.59
N ALA A 426 23.57 5.79 -8.31
CA ALA A 426 22.53 5.88 -7.27
C ALA A 426 22.97 5.12 -6.01
N ASP A 427 23.45 5.84 -4.99
CA ASP A 427 23.96 5.25 -3.76
C ASP A 427 22.93 5.33 -2.63
N PRO A 428 22.58 4.23 -1.93
CA PRO A 428 21.74 4.27 -0.74
C PRO A 428 22.24 5.25 0.34
N ARG A 429 23.52 5.63 0.33
CA ARG A 429 24.13 6.68 1.16
C ARG A 429 23.52 8.07 0.95
N ASP A 430 22.79 8.30 -0.13
CA ASP A 430 22.14 9.59 -0.42
C ASP A 430 20.77 9.74 0.26
N ILE A 431 20.17 8.65 0.75
CA ILE A 431 18.85 8.67 1.42
C ILE A 431 18.85 9.59 2.67
N PRO A 432 19.82 9.48 3.61
CA PRO A 432 19.90 10.39 4.76
C PRO A 432 19.89 11.86 4.41
N ALA A 433 20.63 12.26 3.37
CA ALA A 433 20.72 13.67 2.96
C ALA A 433 19.37 14.20 2.48
N LEU A 434 18.64 13.40 1.69
CA LEU A 434 17.28 13.75 1.25
C LEU A 434 16.28 13.80 2.41
N LEU A 435 16.36 12.89 3.38
CA LEU A 435 15.52 12.93 4.58
C LEU A 435 15.82 14.14 5.48
N GLY A 436 17.08 14.56 5.57
CA GLY A 436 17.46 15.80 6.25
C GLY A 436 16.90 17.05 5.54
N ARG A 437 16.99 17.08 4.21
CA ARG A 437 16.38 18.14 3.39
C ARG A 437 14.86 18.18 3.55
N GLN A 438 14.21 17.03 3.62
CA GLN A 438 12.75 16.90 3.77
C GLN A 438 12.19 17.73 4.94
N LEU A 439 12.93 17.89 6.03
CA LEU A 439 12.47 18.64 7.20
C LEU A 439 12.36 20.15 6.97
N VAL A 440 13.17 20.68 6.05
CA VAL A 440 13.36 22.13 5.83
C VAL A 440 12.99 22.59 4.43
N GLU A 441 12.69 21.65 3.53
CA GLU A 441 12.28 21.91 2.15
C GLU A 441 10.82 21.51 1.91
N PRO A 442 10.13 22.13 0.93
CA PRO A 442 8.73 21.87 0.68
C PRO A 442 8.45 20.44 0.23
N VAL A 443 7.33 19.87 0.68
CA VAL A 443 6.83 18.57 0.24
C VAL A 443 6.15 18.69 -1.12
N GLN A 444 6.75 18.09 -2.14
CA GLN A 444 6.31 18.02 -3.52
C GLN A 444 5.30 16.87 -3.75
N TRP A 445 4.20 16.87 -3.00
CA TRP A 445 3.23 15.76 -3.04
C TRP A 445 2.43 15.70 -4.34
N GLU A 446 2.01 16.84 -4.88
CA GLU A 446 1.34 16.93 -6.19
C GLU A 446 2.22 16.35 -7.28
N ALA A 447 3.50 16.75 -7.34
CA ALA A 447 4.44 16.21 -8.32
C ALA A 447 4.71 14.71 -8.09
N THR A 448 4.81 14.27 -6.83
CA THR A 448 4.94 12.85 -6.48
C THR A 448 3.76 12.02 -6.99
N LEU A 449 2.53 12.48 -6.73
CA LEU A 449 1.32 11.80 -7.22
C LEU A 449 1.25 11.82 -8.74
N ALA A 450 1.61 12.92 -9.39
CA ALA A 450 1.69 13.00 -10.86
C ALA A 450 2.70 11.98 -11.43
N ALA A 451 3.87 11.85 -10.81
CA ALA A 451 4.89 10.87 -11.23
C ALA A 451 4.44 9.42 -11.02
N LEU A 452 3.72 9.13 -9.92
CA LEU A 452 3.15 7.81 -9.66
C LEU A 452 2.02 7.43 -10.62
N LEU A 453 1.25 8.42 -11.08
CA LEU A 453 0.18 8.27 -12.07
C LEU A 453 0.71 8.19 -13.51
N ALA A 454 1.91 8.72 -13.76
CA ALA A 454 2.50 8.73 -15.09
C ALA A 454 2.84 7.31 -15.58
N PRO A 455 2.69 7.06 -16.90
CA PRO A 455 3.19 5.84 -17.51
C PRO A 455 4.70 5.69 -17.27
N PRO A 456 5.25 4.45 -17.22
CA PRO A 456 6.69 4.26 -17.16
C PRO A 456 7.37 4.94 -18.35
N ALA A 457 8.58 5.47 -18.15
CA ALA A 457 9.37 6.04 -19.24
C ALA A 457 9.60 5.00 -20.36
N ALA A 458 9.56 5.44 -21.62
CA ALA A 458 9.80 4.60 -22.79
C ALA A 458 11.19 3.93 -22.67
N GLY A 459 11.24 2.59 -22.70
CA GLY A 459 12.48 1.82 -22.59
C GLY A 459 12.55 0.82 -21.44
N ALA A 460 11.58 0.83 -20.51
CA ALA A 460 11.56 -0.10 -19.37
C ALA A 460 11.13 -1.55 -19.71
N GLY A 461 10.99 -1.92 -20.99
CA GLY A 461 10.52 -3.26 -21.40
C GLY A 461 9.06 -3.58 -21.04
N VAL A 462 8.36 -2.66 -20.37
CA VAL A 462 6.94 -2.76 -20.05
C VAL A 462 6.18 -1.93 -21.07
N ALA A 463 5.34 -2.57 -21.86
CA ALA A 463 4.55 -1.89 -22.87
C ALA A 463 3.65 -0.81 -22.23
N ALA A 464 3.52 0.34 -22.90
CA ALA A 464 2.88 1.55 -22.40
C ALA A 464 1.56 1.26 -21.66
N ALA A 465 1.60 1.29 -20.33
CA ALA A 465 0.43 1.19 -19.48
C ALA A 465 -0.22 2.57 -19.42
N ALA A 466 -1.52 2.68 -19.69
CA ALA A 466 -2.22 3.94 -19.56
C ALA A 466 -2.37 4.28 -18.06
N ALA A 467 -2.57 5.56 -17.71
CA ALA A 467 -2.84 5.97 -16.33
C ALA A 467 -4.06 5.24 -15.72
N SER A 468 -4.93 4.68 -16.57
CA SER A 468 -6.04 3.80 -16.19
C SER A 468 -5.60 2.49 -15.53
N ASP A 469 -4.33 2.10 -15.61
CA ASP A 469 -3.83 0.81 -15.11
C ASP A 469 -3.17 0.93 -13.73
N VAL A 470 -3.24 2.09 -13.07
CA VAL A 470 -2.69 2.27 -11.72
C VAL A 470 -3.76 1.99 -10.66
N MET A 471 -3.44 1.12 -9.70
CA MET A 471 -4.25 0.85 -8.52
C MET A 471 -3.54 1.40 -7.28
N MET A 472 -4.16 2.33 -6.58
CA MET A 472 -3.58 2.94 -5.37
C MET A 472 -4.23 2.39 -4.09
N TYR A 473 -3.44 2.29 -3.03
CA TYR A 473 -3.93 2.04 -1.67
C TYR A 473 -3.38 3.10 -0.72
N GLU A 474 -4.25 3.74 0.06
CA GLU A 474 -3.83 4.50 1.25
C GLU A 474 -3.81 3.55 2.46
N LEU A 475 -2.62 3.34 3.01
CA LEU A 475 -2.35 2.39 4.09
C LEU A 475 -2.06 3.15 5.38
N GLY A 476 -3.06 3.25 6.24
CA GLY A 476 -3.02 4.04 7.47
C GLY A 476 -4.38 4.62 7.83
N PRO A 477 -4.49 5.33 8.96
CA PRO A 477 -5.74 5.93 9.40
C PRO A 477 -6.17 7.08 8.48
N GLY A 478 -7.48 7.32 8.42
CA GLY A 478 -8.05 8.39 7.60
C GLY A 478 -8.07 8.11 6.10
N GLN A 479 -8.39 9.15 5.33
CA GLN A 479 -8.53 9.12 3.87
C GLN A 479 -8.00 10.42 3.23
N GLN A 480 -6.99 11.02 3.87
CA GLN A 480 -6.49 12.33 3.50
C GLN A 480 -5.88 12.29 2.09
N ILE A 481 -5.04 11.29 1.81
CA ILE A 481 -4.40 11.14 0.51
C ILE A 481 -5.44 10.80 -0.55
N LYS A 482 -6.42 9.94 -0.25
CA LYS A 482 -7.53 9.62 -1.15
C LYS A 482 -8.31 10.88 -1.55
N ALA A 483 -8.54 11.81 -0.62
CA ALA A 483 -9.16 13.09 -0.93
C ALA A 483 -8.30 13.97 -1.87
N MET A 484 -6.98 13.93 -1.74
CA MET A 484 -6.05 14.61 -2.67
C MET A 484 -6.03 13.95 -4.04
N VAL A 485 -6.00 12.62 -4.12
CA VAL A 485 -6.04 11.86 -5.38
C VAL A 485 -7.32 12.17 -6.17
N LYS A 486 -8.46 12.41 -5.49
CA LYS A 486 -9.71 12.86 -6.14
C LYS A 486 -9.53 14.13 -6.97
N ARG A 487 -8.63 15.03 -6.55
CA ARG A 487 -8.31 16.29 -7.23
C ARG A 487 -7.33 16.12 -8.39
N MET A 488 -6.69 14.95 -8.48
CA MET A 488 -5.70 14.64 -9.51
C MET A 488 -6.23 13.69 -10.59
N SER A 489 -6.92 12.63 -10.17
CA SER A 489 -7.53 11.64 -11.07
C SER A 489 -8.77 11.03 -10.42
N LEU A 490 -9.95 11.38 -10.96
CA LEU A 490 -11.23 10.81 -10.51
C LEU A 490 -11.30 9.30 -10.75
N ASP A 491 -10.70 8.81 -11.82
CA ASP A 491 -10.75 7.38 -12.19
C ASP A 491 -9.90 6.51 -11.28
N VAL A 492 -8.73 6.99 -10.86
CA VAL A 492 -7.89 6.29 -9.87
C VAL A 492 -8.53 6.41 -8.48
N TRP A 493 -9.03 7.59 -8.11
CA TRP A 493 -9.72 7.80 -6.84
C TRP A 493 -10.89 6.84 -6.60
N ARG A 494 -11.73 6.59 -7.63
CA ARG A 494 -12.88 5.68 -7.54
C ARG A 494 -12.48 4.24 -7.22
N ARG A 495 -11.31 3.82 -7.67
CA ARG A 495 -10.79 2.44 -7.49
C ARG A 495 -9.85 2.33 -6.29
N MET A 496 -9.31 3.45 -5.81
CA MET A 496 -8.34 3.49 -4.73
C MET A 496 -8.86 2.82 -3.45
N GLY A 497 -8.10 1.83 -2.98
CA GLY A 497 -8.32 1.15 -1.71
C GLY A 497 -7.87 2.02 -0.53
N ASN A 498 -8.46 1.78 0.63
CA ASN A 498 -8.02 2.37 1.89
C ASN A 498 -8.08 1.28 2.96
N VAL A 499 -6.98 1.11 3.69
CA VAL A 499 -6.87 0.10 4.75
C VAL A 499 -6.54 0.83 6.04
N GLN A 500 -7.53 0.87 6.93
CA GLN A 500 -7.43 1.52 8.23
C GLN A 500 -7.19 0.46 9.32
N PRO A 501 -6.11 0.59 10.11
CA PRO A 501 -5.75 -0.35 11.16
C PRO A 501 -6.44 -0.08 12.49
#